data_AF-A0A939KD83-F1
#
_entry.id   AF-A0A939KD83-F1
#
_cell.length_a   1.000
_cell.length_b   1.000
_cell.length_c   1.000
_cell.angle_alpha   90.00
_cell.angle_beta   90.00
_cell.angle_gamma   90.00
#
_symmetry.space_group_name_H-M   'P 1'
#
loop_
_entity.id
_entity.type
_entity.pdbx_description
1 polymer ?
#
loop_
_entity_poly.entity_id
_entity_poly.type
_entity_poly.pdbx_seq_one_letter_code
_entity_poly.pdbx_strand_id
1 'polypeptide(L)'
;MDSKWTIEEVNARLKAGKIGVAVCQRGDKLSLRATFPPKSGTGKPHQQYLALGCYANPAGLQFAEAEAKKVGGLLAQGRFEWSEYLDQGLQSAPISSAKNWIQKFEVDYYSRRGKSPTTETTWKSDYLPAWRLLGDELTPEAMLAAVAQVPANTRKRKLVCEKLIALAKFAGQPIDLKPYIGSYGIGETTPRYIPSRKEIEANSNTVAKLRGFNGCRSIVN
;
A
#
# COMPACT_ATOMS: atom_id res chain seq x y z
N MET A 1 -4.82 -39.29 -22.32
CA MET A 1 -4.69 -39.93 -20.99
C MET A 1 -4.85 -38.83 -19.97
N ASP A 2 -6.08 -38.59 -19.52
CA ASP A 2 -6.36 -37.53 -18.56
C ASP A 2 -5.77 -37.94 -17.21
N SER A 3 -4.62 -37.38 -16.87
CA SER A 3 -4.02 -37.59 -15.55
C SER A 3 -5.01 -37.06 -14.52
N LYS A 4 -5.69 -37.96 -13.82
CA LYS A 4 -6.76 -37.62 -12.89
C LYS A 4 -6.14 -37.01 -11.63
N TRP A 5 -5.92 -35.71 -11.63
CA TRP A 5 -5.40 -35.02 -10.45
C TRP A 5 -6.44 -35.05 -9.33
N THR A 6 -6.24 -35.95 -8.36
CA THR A 6 -7.01 -36.03 -7.12
C THR A 6 -6.10 -35.73 -5.93
N ILE A 7 -6.69 -35.21 -4.85
CA ILE A 7 -5.95 -34.92 -3.61
C ILE A 7 -5.31 -36.19 -3.03
N GLU A 8 -6.00 -37.33 -3.16
CA GLU A 8 -5.53 -38.63 -2.68
C GLU A 8 -4.29 -39.09 -3.43
N GLU A 9 -4.27 -38.99 -4.76
CA GLU A 9 -3.11 -39.34 -5.58
C GLU A 9 -1.91 -38.44 -5.29
N VAL A 10 -2.14 -37.12 -5.16
CA VAL A 10 -1.09 -36.16 -4.78
C VAL A 10 -0.51 -36.52 -3.41
N ASN A 11 -1.35 -36.80 -2.42
CA ASN A 11 -0.90 -37.21 -1.09
C ASN A 11 -0.19 -38.57 -1.09
N ALA A 12 -0.60 -39.51 -1.94
CA ALA A 12 0.11 -40.77 -2.11
C ALA A 12 1.53 -40.56 -2.67
N ARG A 13 1.69 -39.68 -3.66
CA ARG A 13 3.02 -39.30 -4.20
C ARG A 13 3.90 -38.62 -3.17
N LEU A 14 3.36 -37.69 -2.38
CA LEU A 14 4.10 -37.01 -1.31
C LEU A 14 4.55 -38.00 -0.22
N LYS A 15 3.69 -38.95 0.15
CA LYS A 15 4.04 -40.04 1.08
C LYS A 15 5.13 -40.95 0.51
N ALA A 16 5.06 -41.31 -0.77
CA ALA A 16 6.11 -42.10 -1.43
C ALA A 16 7.47 -41.37 -1.41
N GLY A 17 7.46 -40.04 -1.53
CA GLY A 17 8.65 -39.19 -1.37
C GLY A 17 9.10 -38.96 0.08
N LYS A 18 8.44 -39.56 1.09
CA LYS A 18 8.68 -39.32 2.52
C LYS A 18 8.60 -37.84 2.93
N ILE A 19 7.76 -37.07 2.25
CA ILE A 19 7.56 -35.65 2.53
C ILE A 19 6.54 -35.52 3.66
N GLY A 20 6.91 -34.87 4.76
CA GLY A 20 6.08 -34.66 5.95
C GLY A 20 4.96 -33.61 5.78
N VAL A 21 4.50 -33.38 4.56
CA VAL A 21 3.52 -32.36 4.18
C VAL A 21 2.38 -33.03 3.42
N ALA A 22 1.13 -32.74 3.80
CA ALA A 22 -0.06 -33.23 3.12
C ALA A 22 -0.86 -32.07 2.50
N VAL A 23 -1.44 -32.29 1.32
CA VAL A 23 -2.38 -31.36 0.69
C VAL A 23 -3.78 -31.63 1.23
N CYS A 24 -4.48 -30.59 1.62
CA CYS A 24 -5.85 -30.62 2.12
C CYS A 24 -6.69 -29.56 1.41
N GLN A 25 -7.96 -29.87 1.13
CA GLN A 25 -8.91 -28.90 0.63
C GLN A 25 -9.69 -28.27 1.78
N ARG A 26 -9.84 -26.94 1.77
CA ARG A 26 -10.68 -26.17 2.69
C ARG A 26 -11.62 -25.29 1.87
N GLY A 27 -12.88 -25.72 1.75
CA GLY A 27 -13.82 -25.11 0.81
C GLY A 27 -13.34 -25.32 -0.63
N ASP A 28 -13.26 -24.25 -1.42
CA ASP A 28 -12.80 -24.33 -2.81
C ASP A 28 -11.28 -24.20 -2.97
N LYS A 29 -10.55 -23.96 -1.88
CA LYS A 29 -9.11 -23.67 -1.89
C LYS A 29 -8.28 -24.80 -1.30
N LEU A 30 -7.04 -24.91 -1.77
CA LEU A 30 -6.06 -25.88 -1.28
C LEU A 30 -5.15 -25.28 -0.20
N SER A 31 -4.72 -26.12 0.73
CA SER A 31 -3.84 -25.79 1.85
C SER A 31 -2.89 -26.96 2.13
N LEU A 32 -1.70 -26.65 2.61
CA LEU A 32 -0.73 -27.64 3.09
C LEU A 32 -0.87 -27.84 4.60
N ARG A 33 -0.84 -29.08 5.05
CA ARG A 33 -0.84 -29.47 6.46
C ARG A 33 0.48 -30.13 6.79
N ALA A 34 1.22 -29.56 7.74
CA ALA A 34 2.47 -30.11 8.25
C ALA A 34 2.72 -29.65 9.68
N THR A 35 3.74 -30.21 10.34
CA THR A 35 4.23 -29.67 11.61
C THR A 35 5.17 -28.50 11.30
N PHE A 36 4.67 -27.28 11.51
CA PHE A 36 5.43 -26.07 11.25
C PHE A 36 5.99 -25.48 12.56
N PRO A 37 7.07 -24.68 12.49
CA PRO A 37 7.52 -23.88 13.63
C PRO A 37 6.44 -22.87 14.06
N PRO A 38 6.42 -22.42 15.33
CA PRO A 38 5.43 -21.46 15.81
C PRO A 38 5.52 -20.11 15.08
N LYS A 39 4.36 -19.52 14.73
CA LYS A 39 4.29 -18.23 14.02
C LYS A 39 4.87 -17.05 14.79
N SER A 40 4.74 -17.04 16.12
CA SER A 40 5.17 -15.95 16.99
C SER A 40 6.59 -16.13 17.55
N GLY A 41 7.37 -17.09 17.05
CA GLY A 41 8.72 -17.43 17.55
C GLY A 41 8.73 -18.11 18.93
N THR A 42 7.73 -17.86 19.76
CA THR A 42 7.56 -18.46 21.10
C THR A 42 6.56 -19.61 21.04
N GLY A 43 7.04 -20.86 21.08
CA GLY A 43 6.17 -22.03 21.16
C GLY A 43 6.83 -23.34 20.70
N LYS A 44 6.10 -24.45 20.82
CA LYS A 44 6.51 -25.75 20.25
C LYS A 44 6.00 -25.88 18.81
N PRO A 45 6.75 -26.55 17.92
CA PRO A 45 6.23 -26.94 16.61
C PRO A 45 4.95 -27.76 16.78
N HIS A 46 3.92 -27.44 16.00
CA HIS A 46 2.65 -28.16 16.00
C HIS A 46 2.08 -28.24 14.60
N GLN A 47 1.08 -29.09 14.42
CA GLN A 47 0.42 -29.22 13.14
C GLN A 47 -0.34 -27.94 12.82
N GLN A 48 0.04 -27.31 11.71
CA GLN A 48 -0.59 -26.10 11.21
C GLN A 48 -0.96 -26.26 9.74
N TYR A 49 -1.81 -25.34 9.28
CA TYR A 49 -2.21 -25.22 7.89
C TYR A 49 -1.55 -24.00 7.28
N LEU A 50 -1.03 -24.18 6.08
CA LEU A 50 -0.49 -23.14 5.23
C LEU A 50 -1.38 -23.01 3.99
N ALA A 51 -2.05 -21.85 3.84
CA ALA A 51 -2.95 -21.62 2.71
C ALA A 51 -2.14 -21.26 1.46
N LEU A 52 -2.42 -21.95 0.33
CA LEU A 52 -1.73 -21.70 -0.94
C LEU A 52 -2.46 -20.68 -1.84
N GLY A 53 -3.72 -20.37 -1.53
CA GLY A 53 -4.55 -19.45 -2.32
C GLY A 53 -5.05 -20.01 -3.67
N CYS A 54 -4.63 -21.22 -4.08
CA CYS A 54 -5.08 -21.86 -5.31
C CYS A 54 -6.40 -22.64 -5.13
N TYR A 55 -7.18 -22.74 -6.21
CA TYR A 55 -8.42 -23.50 -6.26
C TYR A 55 -8.17 -25.00 -6.37
N ALA A 56 -9.13 -25.83 -5.93
CA ALA A 56 -9.12 -27.28 -6.04
C ALA A 56 -9.42 -27.78 -7.47
N ASN A 57 -8.67 -27.28 -8.45
CA ASN A 57 -8.69 -27.74 -9.84
C ASN A 57 -7.40 -28.53 -10.16
N PRO A 58 -7.34 -29.27 -11.28
CA PRO A 58 -6.16 -30.07 -11.62
C PRO A 58 -4.86 -29.27 -11.62
N ALA A 59 -4.84 -28.06 -12.19
CA ALA A 59 -3.67 -27.18 -12.20
C ALA A 59 -3.24 -26.74 -10.78
N GLY A 60 -4.21 -26.42 -9.93
CA GLY A 60 -3.98 -26.07 -8.53
C GLY A 60 -3.43 -27.23 -7.71
N LEU A 61 -3.82 -28.48 -8.04
CA LEU A 61 -3.26 -29.68 -7.42
C LEU A 61 -1.81 -29.94 -7.86
N GLN A 62 -1.45 -29.69 -9.12
CA GLN A 62 -0.05 -29.74 -9.57
C GLN A 62 0.81 -28.72 -8.83
N PHE A 63 0.32 -27.50 -8.75
CA PHE A 63 0.98 -26.41 -8.03
C PHE A 63 1.14 -26.77 -6.54
N ALA A 64 0.09 -27.29 -5.91
CA ALA A 64 0.13 -27.72 -4.51
C ALA A 64 1.12 -28.87 -4.28
N GLU A 65 1.24 -29.83 -5.20
CA GLU A 65 2.24 -30.90 -5.12
C GLU A 65 3.67 -30.34 -5.17
N ALA A 66 3.94 -29.42 -6.09
CA ALA A 66 5.25 -28.78 -6.23
C ALA A 66 5.62 -27.95 -4.98
N GLU A 67 4.67 -27.16 -4.48
CA GLU A 67 4.91 -26.34 -3.28
C GLU A 67 5.06 -27.21 -2.02
N ALA A 68 4.32 -28.32 -1.92
CA ALA A 68 4.48 -29.28 -0.83
C ALA A 68 5.89 -29.89 -0.80
N LYS A 69 6.48 -30.21 -1.96
CA LYS A 69 7.87 -30.69 -2.08
C LYS A 69 8.87 -29.63 -1.60
N LYS A 70 8.69 -28.38 -2.02
CA LYS A 70 9.54 -27.24 -1.62
C LYS A 70 9.47 -27.00 -0.11
N VAL A 71 8.27 -26.85 0.44
CA VAL A 71 8.04 -26.66 1.88
C VAL A 71 8.58 -27.84 2.68
N GLY A 72 8.36 -29.07 2.20
CA GLY A 72 8.90 -30.28 2.82
C GLY A 72 10.43 -30.26 2.92
N GLY A 73 11.11 -29.83 1.86
CA GLY A 73 12.57 -29.64 1.86
C GLY A 73 13.04 -28.58 2.86
N LEU A 74 12.35 -27.44 2.91
CA LEU A 74 12.66 -26.35 3.85
C LEU A 74 12.48 -26.77 5.32
N LEU A 75 11.40 -27.51 5.62
CA LEU A 75 11.14 -28.07 6.94
C LEU A 75 12.21 -29.10 7.33
N ALA A 76 12.61 -29.98 6.41
CA ALA A 76 13.67 -30.96 6.65
C ALA A 76 15.03 -30.31 6.91
N GLN A 77 15.31 -29.16 6.28
CA GLN A 77 16.52 -28.37 6.51
C GLN A 77 16.44 -27.47 7.75
N GLY A 78 15.28 -27.34 8.40
CA GLY A 78 15.07 -26.40 9.49
C GLY A 78 15.16 -24.93 9.09
N ARG A 79 15.05 -24.63 7.79
CA ARG A 79 15.17 -23.27 7.20
C ARG A 79 13.82 -22.67 6.80
N PHE A 80 12.73 -23.23 7.29
CA PHE A 80 11.41 -22.73 6.96
C PHE A 80 11.15 -21.40 7.68
N GLU A 81 10.84 -20.36 6.90
CA GLU A 81 10.45 -19.05 7.42
C GLU A 81 9.00 -18.70 7.03
N TRP A 82 8.21 -18.25 8.01
CA TRP A 82 6.81 -17.87 7.77
C TRP A 82 6.65 -16.60 6.93
N SER A 83 7.66 -15.72 6.92
CA SER A 83 7.69 -14.47 6.15
C SER A 83 7.42 -14.68 4.66
N GLU A 84 7.97 -15.74 4.07
CA GLU A 84 7.81 -16.07 2.64
C GLU A 84 6.37 -16.44 2.26
N TYR A 85 5.55 -16.83 3.24
CA TYR A 85 4.26 -17.45 3.03
C TYR A 85 3.07 -16.67 3.60
N LEU A 86 3.28 -15.86 4.64
CA LEU A 86 2.24 -15.00 5.21
C LEU A 86 1.90 -13.80 4.30
N ASP A 87 2.83 -13.42 3.42
CA ASP A 87 2.73 -12.26 2.54
C ASP A 87 2.03 -12.55 1.19
N GLN A 88 1.67 -13.81 0.91
CA GLN A 88 1.10 -14.22 -0.38
C GLN A 88 -0.33 -13.71 -0.65
N GLY A 89 -0.95 -13.01 0.30
CA GLY A 89 -2.19 -12.24 0.09
C GLY A 89 -1.99 -10.80 -0.39
N LEU A 90 -0.75 -10.28 -0.38
CA LEU A 90 -0.41 -8.88 -0.65
C LEU A 90 0.81 -8.66 -1.56
N GLN A 91 1.52 -9.72 -1.97
CA GLN A 91 2.72 -9.59 -2.82
C GLN A 91 2.38 -9.62 -4.32
N SER A 92 1.97 -8.46 -4.83
CA SER A 92 2.52 -7.96 -6.10
C SER A 92 3.00 -6.54 -5.89
N ALA A 93 4.02 -6.40 -5.06
CA ALA A 93 5.15 -5.52 -5.37
C ALA A 93 6.33 -5.97 -4.50
N PRO A 94 7.55 -6.08 -5.06
CA PRO A 94 8.73 -6.46 -4.30
C PRO A 94 8.94 -5.56 -3.09
N ILE A 95 9.68 -6.05 -2.10
CA ILE A 95 10.05 -5.35 -0.85
C ILE A 95 10.75 -3.98 -1.12
N SER A 96 11.18 -3.74 -2.36
CA SER A 96 11.75 -2.49 -2.88
C SER A 96 10.74 -1.52 -3.52
N SER A 97 9.46 -1.90 -3.65
CA SER A 97 8.51 -1.07 -4.37
C SER A 97 8.11 0.15 -3.55
N ALA A 98 8.19 1.32 -4.18
CA ALA A 98 7.76 2.58 -3.61
C ALA A 98 6.33 2.51 -3.06
N LYS A 99 5.43 1.76 -3.70
CA LYS A 99 4.04 1.56 -3.28
C LYS A 99 3.93 0.93 -1.88
N ASN A 100 4.74 -0.07 -1.58
CA ASN A 100 4.74 -0.71 -0.26
C ASN A 100 5.21 0.24 0.83
N TRP A 101 6.26 1.03 0.54
CA TRP A 101 6.75 2.04 1.47
C TRP A 101 5.74 3.16 1.68
N ILE A 102 5.02 3.59 0.65
CA ILE A 102 3.95 4.57 0.74
C ILE A 102 2.82 4.05 1.65
N GLN A 103 2.39 2.79 1.48
CA GLN A 103 1.36 2.20 2.35
C GLN A 103 1.81 2.11 3.80
N LYS A 104 3.04 1.67 4.07
CA LYS A 104 3.60 1.64 5.43
C LYS A 104 3.68 3.04 6.04
N PHE A 105 4.08 4.03 5.24
CA PHE A 105 4.14 5.44 5.65
C PHE A 105 2.74 6.00 5.94
N GLU A 106 1.72 5.59 5.20
CA GLU A 106 0.33 5.98 5.45
C GLU A 106 -0.17 5.53 6.81
N VAL A 107 0.04 4.26 7.13
CA VAL A 107 -0.35 3.69 8.42
C VAL A 107 0.37 4.41 9.56
N ASP A 108 1.67 4.66 9.43
CA ASP A 108 2.46 5.39 10.42
C ASP A 108 2.06 6.87 10.56
N TYR A 109 1.74 7.54 9.46
CA TYR A 109 1.28 8.93 9.48
C TYR A 109 -0.03 9.07 10.26
N TYR A 110 -1.02 8.22 9.95
CA TYR A 110 -2.32 8.25 10.63
C TYR A 110 -2.26 7.74 12.07
N SER A 111 -1.34 6.81 12.39
CA SER A 111 -1.17 6.35 13.77
C SER A 111 -0.62 7.46 14.68
N ARG A 112 0.32 8.28 14.18
CA ARG A 112 0.92 9.39 14.95
C ARG A 112 0.01 10.62 15.07
N ARG A 113 -0.72 10.95 14.01
CA ARG A 113 -1.47 12.23 13.89
C ARG A 113 -2.97 12.08 14.16
N GLY A 114 -3.50 10.86 14.12
CA GLY A 114 -4.94 10.61 14.12
C GLY A 114 -5.61 10.96 12.79
N LYS A 115 -6.78 10.35 12.55
CA LYS A 115 -7.62 10.62 11.39
C LYS A 115 -8.54 11.80 11.69
N SER A 116 -8.19 12.98 11.20
CA SER A 116 -9.02 14.18 11.24
C SER A 116 -9.20 14.75 9.83
N PRO A 117 -10.24 15.57 9.58
CA PRO A 117 -10.46 16.14 8.25
C PRO A 117 -9.26 16.97 7.74
N THR A 118 -8.52 17.60 8.65
CA THR A 118 -7.34 18.40 8.32
C THR A 118 -6.15 17.51 7.93
N THR A 119 -5.88 16.42 8.65
CA THR A 119 -4.80 15.49 8.32
C THR A 119 -5.05 14.76 7.01
N GLU A 120 -6.31 14.40 6.72
CA GLU A 120 -6.70 13.80 5.45
C GLU A 120 -6.56 14.80 4.28
N THR A 121 -6.92 16.06 4.49
CA THR A 121 -6.74 17.11 3.48
C THR A 121 -5.26 17.32 3.17
N THR A 122 -4.39 17.38 4.18
CA THR A 122 -2.94 17.47 3.99
C THR A 122 -2.38 16.25 3.26
N TRP A 123 -2.84 15.05 3.60
CA TRP A 123 -2.46 13.82 2.90
C TRP A 123 -2.82 13.87 1.41
N LYS A 124 -4.05 14.29 1.11
CA LYS A 124 -4.55 14.38 -0.27
C LYS A 124 -3.90 15.50 -1.08
N SER A 125 -3.64 16.64 -0.47
CA SER A 125 -3.16 17.84 -1.17
C SER A 125 -1.65 17.93 -1.31
N ASP A 126 -0.89 17.46 -0.32
CA ASP A 126 0.56 17.60 -0.32
C ASP A 126 1.28 16.28 -0.62
N TYR A 127 0.78 15.18 -0.07
CA TYR A 127 1.49 13.90 -0.15
C TYR A 127 1.13 13.08 -1.40
N LEU A 128 -0.16 12.90 -1.71
CA LEU A 128 -0.58 12.17 -2.92
C LEU A 128 0.08 12.70 -4.20
N PRO A 129 0.17 14.03 -4.44
CA PRO A 129 0.81 14.53 -5.65
C PRO A 129 2.30 14.19 -5.75
N ALA A 130 3.01 14.07 -4.61
CA ALA A 130 4.41 13.69 -4.60
C ALA A 130 4.58 12.21 -4.98
N TRP A 131 3.71 11.33 -4.49
CA TRP A 131 3.79 9.90 -4.81
C TRP A 131 3.34 9.55 -6.22
N ARG A 132 2.42 10.33 -6.81
CA ARG A 132 2.02 10.15 -8.22
C ARG A 132 3.15 10.40 -9.21
N LEU A 133 4.13 11.20 -8.82
CA LEU A 133 5.31 11.49 -9.64
C LEU A 133 6.39 10.41 -9.51
N LEU A 134 6.31 9.58 -8.47
CA LEU A 134 7.26 8.51 -8.20
C LEU A 134 6.89 7.27 -9.02
N GLY A 135 7.90 6.60 -9.58
CA GLY A 135 7.73 5.31 -10.23
C GLY A 135 7.50 4.16 -9.24
N ASP A 136 7.61 2.93 -9.73
CA ASP A 136 7.43 1.74 -8.90
C ASP A 136 8.61 1.46 -7.96
N GLU A 137 9.78 2.06 -8.22
CA GLU A 137 11.01 1.85 -7.45
C GLU A 137 11.35 3.04 -6.55
N LEU A 138 11.84 2.75 -5.34
CA LEU A 138 12.33 3.73 -4.38
C LEU A 138 13.86 3.91 -4.50
N THR A 139 14.34 4.35 -5.66
CA THR A 139 15.77 4.64 -5.89
C THR A 139 16.05 6.15 -5.89
N PRO A 140 17.29 6.58 -5.56
CA PRO A 140 17.67 7.99 -5.66
C PRO A 140 17.43 8.59 -7.06
N GLU A 141 17.67 7.79 -8.10
CA GLU A 141 17.44 8.16 -9.50
C GLU A 141 15.95 8.40 -9.78
N ALA A 142 15.08 7.51 -9.33
CA ALA A 142 13.63 7.67 -9.47
C ALA A 142 13.11 8.92 -8.74
N MET A 143 13.68 9.24 -7.57
CA MET A 143 13.33 10.47 -6.84
C MET A 143 13.79 11.73 -7.57
N LEU A 144 15.00 11.73 -8.14
CA LEU A 144 15.49 12.85 -8.95
C LEU A 144 14.65 13.05 -10.21
N ALA A 145 14.26 11.96 -10.88
CA ALA A 145 13.34 12.01 -12.02
C ALA A 145 11.97 12.57 -11.64
N ALA A 146 11.43 12.22 -10.47
CA ALA A 146 10.18 12.78 -9.95
C ALA A 146 10.29 14.30 -9.69
N VAL A 147 11.42 14.76 -9.15
CA VAL A 147 11.66 16.20 -8.92
C VAL A 147 11.84 16.96 -10.24
N ALA A 148 12.46 16.36 -11.25
CA ALA A 148 12.67 16.98 -12.55
C ALA A 148 11.36 17.25 -13.32
N GLN A 149 10.29 16.51 -13.04
CA GLN A 149 8.96 16.75 -13.62
C GLN A 149 8.30 18.06 -13.13
N VAL A 150 8.79 18.66 -12.05
CA VAL A 150 8.21 19.88 -11.48
C VAL A 150 9.12 21.09 -11.79
N PRO A 151 8.56 22.20 -12.30
CA PRO A 151 9.35 23.40 -12.59
C PRO A 151 10.10 23.90 -11.37
N ALA A 152 11.34 24.36 -11.62
CA ALA A 152 12.23 24.89 -10.59
C ALA A 152 11.58 26.08 -9.83
N ASN A 153 11.99 26.27 -8.57
CA ASN A 153 11.57 27.38 -7.70
C ASN A 153 10.07 27.48 -7.38
N THR A 154 9.28 26.42 -7.56
CA THR A 154 7.86 26.45 -7.20
C THR A 154 7.59 25.90 -5.80
N ARG A 155 6.54 26.42 -5.12
CA ARG A 155 5.99 25.86 -3.87
C ARG A 155 5.73 24.36 -3.98
N LYS A 156 5.25 23.91 -5.15
CA LYS A 156 4.98 22.49 -5.43
C LYS A 156 6.26 21.67 -5.38
N ARG A 157 7.36 22.15 -5.96
CA ARG A 157 8.67 21.47 -5.94
C ARG A 157 9.22 21.33 -4.53
N LYS A 158 9.12 22.39 -3.71
CA LYS A 158 9.47 22.32 -2.29
C LYS A 158 8.71 21.20 -1.56
N LEU A 159 7.38 21.16 -1.72
CA LEU A 159 6.56 20.13 -1.09
C LEU A 159 6.94 18.73 -1.55
N VAL A 160 7.13 18.52 -2.85
CA VAL A 160 7.54 17.23 -3.42
C VAL A 160 8.88 16.78 -2.82
N CYS A 161 9.90 17.63 -2.81
CA CYS A 161 11.19 17.32 -2.21
C CYS A 161 11.07 16.97 -0.71
N GLU A 162 10.33 17.77 0.07
CA GLU A 162 10.11 17.51 1.49
C GLU A 162 9.43 16.15 1.74
N LYS A 163 8.41 15.82 0.94
CA LYS A 163 7.67 14.55 1.10
C LYS A 163 8.51 13.35 0.67
N LEU A 164 9.28 13.47 -0.41
CA LEU A 164 10.21 12.42 -0.84
C LEU A 164 11.32 12.19 0.19
N ILE A 165 11.90 13.25 0.77
CA ILE A 165 12.87 13.13 1.87
C ILE A 165 12.26 12.41 3.07
N ALA A 166 11.01 12.72 3.42
CA ALA A 166 10.32 12.05 4.54
C ALA A 166 10.13 10.55 4.28
N LEU A 167 9.75 10.17 3.06
CA LEU A 167 9.60 8.77 2.66
C LEU A 167 10.96 8.05 2.65
N ALA A 168 12.00 8.70 2.11
CA ALA A 168 13.37 8.17 2.05
C ALA A 168 13.94 7.89 3.45
N LYS A 169 13.73 8.83 4.39
CA LYS A 169 14.10 8.66 5.81
C LYS A 169 13.34 7.50 6.46
N PHE A 170 12.06 7.35 6.16
CA PHE A 170 11.25 6.27 6.69
C PHE A 170 11.68 4.90 6.17
N ALA A 171 12.11 4.82 4.91
CA ALA A 171 12.65 3.60 4.30
C ALA A 171 14.09 3.27 4.72
N GLY A 172 14.73 4.09 5.55
CA GLY A 172 16.12 3.89 5.99
C GLY A 172 17.17 4.22 4.91
N GLN A 173 16.78 4.89 3.82
CA GLN A 173 17.66 5.32 2.73
C GLN A 173 17.63 6.85 2.62
N PRO A 174 18.33 7.59 3.49
CA PRO A 174 18.29 9.05 3.47
C PRO A 174 18.91 9.59 2.18
N ILE A 175 18.16 10.39 1.43
CA ILE A 175 18.63 11.10 0.23
C ILE A 175 18.56 12.59 0.49
N ASP A 176 19.60 13.32 0.10
CA ASP A 176 19.61 14.78 0.21
C ASP A 176 19.03 15.42 -1.06
N LEU A 177 17.74 15.75 -1.02
CA LEU A 177 17.06 16.52 -2.07
C LEU A 177 17.00 18.02 -1.76
N LYS A 178 17.64 18.49 -0.67
CA LYS A 178 17.64 19.91 -0.29
C LYS A 178 18.17 20.85 -1.38
N PRO A 179 19.22 20.50 -2.15
CA PRO A 179 19.72 21.37 -3.22
C PRO A 179 18.68 21.67 -4.31
N TYR A 180 17.72 20.76 -4.50
CA TYR A 180 16.71 20.85 -5.57
C TYR A 180 15.43 21.58 -5.17
N ILE A 181 15.30 22.03 -3.92
CA ILE A 181 14.12 22.75 -3.42
C ILE A 181 13.98 24.13 -4.10
N GLY A 182 15.11 24.77 -4.43
CA GLY A 182 15.14 26.10 -5.01
C GLY A 182 14.88 27.22 -4.00
N SER A 183 15.05 28.47 -4.43
CA SER A 183 14.84 29.68 -3.62
C SER A 183 13.41 30.21 -3.81
N TYR A 184 12.41 29.47 -3.32
CA TYR A 184 11.04 29.99 -3.28
C TYR A 184 10.94 31.04 -2.15
N GLY A 185 11.02 32.31 -2.52
CA GLY A 185 10.90 33.45 -1.61
C GLY A 185 9.48 34.02 -1.56
N ILE A 186 9.16 34.72 -0.47
CA ILE A 186 7.88 35.43 -0.26
C ILE A 186 7.58 36.39 -1.43
N GLY A 187 8.59 36.88 -2.14
CA GLY A 187 8.46 37.78 -3.29
C GLY A 187 7.70 37.22 -4.50
N GLU A 188 7.56 35.89 -4.64
CA GLU A 188 6.81 35.27 -5.74
C GLU A 188 5.35 34.94 -5.38
N THR A 189 4.92 35.21 -4.15
CA THR A 189 3.51 35.03 -3.79
C THR A 189 2.66 36.15 -4.37
N THR A 190 1.64 35.77 -5.17
CA THR A 190 0.59 36.71 -5.54
C THR A 190 -0.14 37.13 -4.26
N PRO A 191 -0.15 38.43 -3.90
CA PRO A 191 -0.85 38.89 -2.72
C PRO A 191 -2.32 38.55 -2.87
N ARG A 192 -2.90 37.93 -1.83
CA ARG A 192 -4.32 37.60 -1.84
C ARG A 192 -5.11 38.91 -1.88
N TYR A 193 -6.09 38.98 -2.79
CA TYR A 193 -7.02 40.09 -2.83
C TYR A 193 -7.74 40.21 -1.48
N ILE A 194 -7.62 41.37 -0.84
CA ILE A 194 -8.34 41.71 0.38
C ILE A 194 -9.45 42.70 -0.04
N PRO A 195 -10.72 42.30 0.02
CA PRO A 195 -11.81 43.16 -0.42
C PRO A 195 -11.90 44.43 0.43
N SER A 196 -12.28 45.53 -0.22
CA SER A 196 -12.48 46.81 0.45
C SER A 196 -13.76 46.80 1.29
N ARG A 197 -13.87 47.72 2.26
CA ARG A 197 -15.08 47.83 3.12
C ARG A 197 -16.37 47.93 2.30
N LYS A 198 -16.34 48.70 1.21
CA LYS A 198 -17.48 48.89 0.30
C LYS A 198 -17.88 47.58 -0.40
N GLU A 199 -16.91 46.75 -0.78
CA GLU A 199 -17.17 45.45 -1.41
C GLU A 199 -17.71 44.43 -0.42
N ILE A 200 -17.25 44.47 0.83
CA ILE A 200 -17.81 43.63 1.92
C ILE A 200 -19.27 44.00 2.15
N GLU A 201 -19.59 45.30 2.24
CA GLU A 201 -20.96 45.81 2.39
C GLU A 201 -21.83 45.41 1.18
N ALA A 202 -21.37 45.61 -0.05
CA ALA A 202 -22.08 45.20 -1.27
C ALA A 202 -22.34 43.68 -1.33
N ASN A 203 -21.35 42.85 -0.96
CA ASN A 203 -21.50 41.41 -0.91
C ASN A 203 -22.48 40.98 0.19
N SER A 204 -22.43 41.60 1.37
CA SER A 204 -23.36 41.31 2.47
C SER A 204 -24.82 41.62 2.09
N ASN A 205 -25.05 42.75 1.40
CA ASN A 205 -26.35 43.13 0.87
C ASN A 205 -26.84 42.17 -0.23
N THR A 206 -25.93 41.71 -1.09
CA THR A 206 -26.22 40.71 -2.13
C THR A 206 -26.66 39.38 -1.52
N VAL A 207 -25.94 38.90 -0.50
CA VAL A 207 -26.28 37.66 0.22
C VAL A 207 -27.61 37.80 0.97
N ALA A 208 -27.89 38.96 1.57
CA ALA A 208 -29.17 39.23 2.22
C ALA A 208 -30.35 39.22 1.23
N LYS A 209 -30.15 39.81 0.05
CA LYS A 209 -31.16 39.83 -1.03
C LYS A 209 -31.44 38.44 -1.60
N LEU A 210 -30.40 37.60 -1.74
CA LEU A 210 -30.54 36.20 -2.16
C LEU A 210 -31.22 35.33 -1.10
N ARG A 211 -30.95 35.57 0.19
CA ARG A 211 -31.63 34.86 1.29
C ARG A 211 -33.10 35.28 1.44
N GLY A 212 -33.43 36.54 1.16
CA GLY A 212 -34.81 37.04 1.15
C GLY A 212 -35.66 36.57 -0.04
N PHE A 213 -35.05 36.09 -1.12
CA PHE A 213 -35.76 35.65 -2.34
C PHE A 213 -36.25 34.19 -2.29
N ASN A 214 -35.87 33.41 -1.26
CA ASN A 214 -36.27 32.00 -1.10
C ASN A 214 -37.54 31.80 -0.24
N GLY A 215 -38.28 32.86 0.07
CA GLY A 215 -39.48 32.81 0.92
C GLY A 215 -40.69 33.47 0.28
N CYS A 216 -41.14 33.01 -0.89
CA CYS A 216 -42.54 33.08 -1.33
C CYS A 216 -42.69 32.46 -2.73
N ARG A 217 -42.96 31.16 -2.78
CA ARG A 217 -43.68 30.55 -3.91
C ARG A 217 -44.96 29.97 -3.33
N SER A 218 -45.94 30.85 -3.11
CA SER A 218 -47.30 30.41 -2.77
C SER A 218 -47.82 29.55 -3.91
N ILE A 219 -48.01 28.26 -3.60
CA ILE A 219 -48.91 27.38 -4.33
C ILE A 219 -50.31 27.76 -3.83
N VAL A 220 -51.15 28.31 -4.71
CA VAL A 220 -52.60 28.23 -4.54
C VAL A 220 -53.19 27.93 -5.92
N ASN A 221 -53.96 26.85 -5.97
CA ASN A 221 -54.80 26.42 -7.09
C ASN A 221 -55.89 27.45 -7.40
#